data_AF-A0AAJ4XTX8-F1
#
_entry.id   AF-A0AAJ4XTX8-F1
#
_cell.length_a   1.000
_cell.length_b   1.000
_cell.length_c   1.000
_cell.angle_alpha   90.00
_cell.angle_beta   90.00
_cell.angle_gamma   90.00
#
_symmetry.space_group_name_H-M   'P 1'
#
loop_
_entity.id
_entity.type
_entity.pdbx_description
1 polymer ?
#
loop_
_entity_poly.entity_id
_entity_poly.type
_entity_poly.pdbx_seq_one_letter_code
_entity_poly.pdbx_strand_id
1 'polypeptide(L)'
;MDASTADHAISTAIPEHCYYCFMTIEYELESSSSSSSSSSSSSSSSSSQPSPPFTDDGEYALFVTWNIFPHSSVRKSILSSTVTRPTPRLRGCIGTFEPYPLAQGLAEYASISAFKDGRFNPISSTELCRLECCVSLLTGFEDCDDYLDWEIGTHGIYIHVPNPGLAPKSLLTAGNEDSASSSSGSGNSTPAVATAKKSRFSKSSPSSSSSGGPAFLTATYLPDVIPEQGWTKVEAIDSAIRKAGWDGRITQEIRKALRVRRYRSEKVQRTWHDYLAWKQTK
;
A
#
# COMPACT_ATOMS: atom_id res chain seq x y z
N MET A 1 -14.18 38.84 -15.17
CA MET A 1 -12.98 38.84 -14.31
C MET A 1 -13.07 37.56 -13.50
N ASP A 2 -12.42 36.51 -14.01
CA ASP A 2 -12.36 35.20 -13.39
C ASP A 2 -11.59 35.29 -12.07
N ALA A 3 -12.24 34.86 -10.99
CA ALA A 3 -11.57 34.49 -9.75
C ALA A 3 -11.61 32.96 -9.66
N SER A 4 -10.66 32.31 -10.34
CA SER A 4 -10.36 30.91 -10.07
C SER A 4 -9.60 30.83 -8.75
N THR A 5 -10.34 30.80 -7.64
CA THR A 5 -9.77 30.39 -6.35
C THR A 5 -9.45 28.91 -6.47
N ALA A 6 -8.20 28.60 -6.82
CA ALA A 6 -7.68 27.25 -6.69
C ALA A 6 -7.70 26.93 -5.18
N ASP A 7 -8.62 26.07 -4.78
CA ASP A 7 -8.52 25.33 -3.52
C ASP A 7 -7.17 24.60 -3.57
N HIS A 8 -6.16 25.16 -2.91
CA HIS A 8 -4.96 24.40 -2.58
C HIS A 8 -5.38 23.36 -1.55
N ALA A 9 -5.85 22.21 -2.03
CA ALA A 9 -6.08 21.04 -1.21
C ALA A 9 -4.81 20.78 -0.38
N ILE A 10 -4.94 20.84 0.94
CA ILE A 10 -3.86 20.55 1.87
C ILE A 10 -3.45 19.10 1.62
N SER A 11 -2.18 18.86 1.29
CA SER A 11 -1.64 17.51 1.08
C SER A 11 -1.80 16.69 2.35
N THR A 12 -2.45 15.53 2.25
CA THR A 12 -2.64 14.59 3.36
C THR A 12 -1.28 14.05 3.83
N ALA A 13 -0.34 13.85 2.91
CA ALA A 13 1.02 13.43 3.25
C ALA A 13 1.91 14.66 3.48
N ILE A 14 2.37 14.86 4.73
CA ILE A 14 3.22 16.00 5.14
C ILE A 14 4.62 15.56 5.59
N PRO A 15 5.64 16.44 5.54
CA PRO A 15 7.02 16.12 5.89
C PRO A 15 7.19 15.50 7.28
N GLU A 16 6.39 15.96 8.24
CA GLU A 16 6.36 15.53 9.63
C GLU A 16 6.10 14.02 9.78
N HIS A 17 5.41 13.39 8.82
CA HIS A 17 5.22 11.94 8.79
C HIS A 17 6.55 11.21 8.62
N CYS A 18 7.40 11.67 7.69
CA CYS A 18 8.74 11.10 7.50
C CYS A 18 9.64 11.37 8.72
N TYR A 19 9.56 12.57 9.30
CA TYR A 19 10.34 12.90 10.50
C TYR A 19 9.96 12.01 11.67
N TYR A 20 8.68 11.72 11.85
CA TYR A 20 8.23 10.80 12.88
C TYR A 20 8.74 9.38 12.66
N CYS A 21 8.72 8.87 11.42
CA CYS A 21 9.33 7.59 11.10
C CYS A 21 10.83 7.55 11.46
N PHE A 22 11.58 8.63 11.20
CA PHE A 22 12.98 8.75 11.62
C PHE A 22 13.14 8.76 13.14
N MET A 23 12.32 9.51 13.87
CA MET A 23 12.31 9.50 15.35
C MET A 23 12.09 8.09 15.90
N THR A 24 11.17 7.32 15.30
CA THR A 24 10.89 5.93 15.72
C THR A 24 12.10 5.03 15.58
N ILE A 25 12.77 5.04 14.42
CA ILE A 25 13.91 4.14 14.19
C ILE A 25 15.17 4.59 14.93
N GLU A 26 15.36 5.91 15.12
CA GLU A 26 16.44 6.47 15.95
C GLU A 26 16.30 5.98 17.40
N TYR A 27 15.10 6.10 17.97
CA TYR A 27 14.77 5.60 19.31
C TYR A 27 15.01 4.08 19.47
N GLU A 28 14.62 3.26 18.48
CA GLU A 28 14.81 1.80 18.54
C GLU A 28 16.28 1.39 18.49
N LEU A 29 17.10 2.09 17.69
CA LEU A 29 18.55 1.89 17.61
C LEU A 29 19.27 2.28 18.91
N GLU A 30 18.88 3.40 19.53
CA GLU A 30 19.41 3.85 20.82
C GLU A 30 19.03 2.89 21.96
N SER A 31 17.78 2.41 21.96
CA SER A 31 17.27 1.44 22.94
C SER A 31 17.99 0.08 22.82
N SER A 32 18.26 -0.37 21.60
CA SER A 32 18.97 -1.62 21.33
C SER A 32 20.44 -1.58 21.77
N SER A 33 21.07 -0.42 21.62
CA SER A 33 22.47 -0.19 22.04
C SER A 33 22.63 -0.13 23.56
N SER A 34 21.62 0.42 24.25
CA SER A 34 21.59 0.53 25.72
C SER A 34 21.31 -0.82 26.40
N SER A 35 20.59 -1.73 25.73
CA SER A 35 20.24 -3.06 26.24
C SER A 35 21.42 -4.04 26.27
N SER A 36 22.47 -3.77 25.49
CA SER A 36 23.64 -4.63 25.34
C SER A 36 24.84 -4.20 26.22
N SER A 37 24.70 -3.12 27.00
CA SER A 37 25.73 -2.57 27.87
C SER A 37 25.23 -2.42 29.32
N SER A 38 24.91 -3.54 29.97
CA SER A 38 24.63 -3.59 31.41
C SER A 38 25.92 -3.43 32.23
N SER A 39 26.34 -2.17 32.42
CA SER A 39 27.20 -1.74 33.53
C SER A 39 26.51 -0.61 34.28
N SER A 40 26.27 -0.84 35.55
CA SER A 40 25.67 0.02 36.57
C SER A 40 26.01 1.51 36.44
N SER A 41 25.03 2.34 36.10
CA SER A 41 25.00 3.79 36.40
C SER A 41 23.57 4.29 36.30
N SER A 42 22.94 4.48 37.45
CA SER A 42 21.58 5.02 37.61
C SER A 42 21.55 6.48 37.21
N SER A 43 21.14 6.75 35.98
CA SER A 43 20.67 8.06 35.53
C SER A 43 19.43 7.81 34.68
N SER A 44 18.29 7.77 35.35
CA SER A 44 16.97 7.46 34.81
C SER A 44 16.52 8.54 33.83
N SER A 45 17.11 8.58 32.65
CA SER A 45 16.51 9.24 31.50
C SER A 45 15.48 8.24 30.97
N SER A 46 14.25 8.32 31.47
CA SER A 46 13.14 7.55 30.91
C SER A 46 12.98 7.99 29.45
N SER A 47 13.59 7.25 28.52
CA SER A 47 13.38 7.46 27.10
C SER A 47 11.95 7.05 26.80
N SER A 48 11.01 7.98 26.96
CA SER A 48 9.64 7.80 26.51
C SER A 48 9.64 7.66 24.99
N GLN A 49 8.76 6.82 24.46
CA GLN A 49 8.58 6.71 23.01
C GLN A 49 8.35 8.10 22.38
N PRO A 50 8.83 8.32 21.15
CA PRO A 50 8.65 9.59 20.46
C PRO A 50 7.16 9.89 20.26
N SER A 51 6.77 11.14 20.54
CA SER A 51 5.43 11.65 20.23
C SER A 51 5.36 12.15 18.77
N PRO A 52 4.20 11.97 18.09
CA PRO A 52 4.05 12.45 16.72
C PRO A 52 4.09 13.99 16.66
N PRO A 53 4.88 14.59 15.76
CA PRO A 53 4.99 16.04 15.59
C PRO A 53 3.85 16.63 14.72
N PHE A 54 2.74 15.93 14.58
CA PHE A 54 1.58 16.30 13.78
C PHE A 54 0.29 15.91 14.51
N THR A 55 -0.84 16.45 14.06
CA THR A 55 -2.16 16.05 14.54
C THR A 55 -2.57 14.74 13.89
N ASP A 56 -2.95 13.76 14.70
CA ASP A 56 -3.49 12.50 14.21
C ASP A 56 -4.93 12.73 13.74
N ASP A 57 -5.15 12.77 12.43
CA ASP A 57 -6.38 13.25 11.79
C ASP A 57 -7.20 12.15 11.11
N GLY A 58 -6.78 10.89 11.19
CA GLY A 58 -7.56 9.79 10.65
C GLY A 58 -6.85 8.44 10.60
N GLU A 59 -7.51 7.52 9.91
CA GLU A 59 -7.00 6.18 9.63
C GLU A 59 -6.67 6.06 8.15
N TYR A 60 -5.49 5.53 7.84
CA TYR A 60 -5.01 5.41 6.47
C TYR A 60 -4.47 4.01 6.22
N ALA A 61 -4.75 3.49 5.04
CA ALA A 61 -3.89 2.47 4.46
C ALA A 61 -2.58 3.16 4.08
N LEU A 62 -1.43 2.65 4.54
CA LEU A 62 -0.17 3.36 4.44
C LEU A 62 1.02 2.45 4.23
N PHE A 63 2.07 2.99 3.62
CA PHE A 63 3.34 2.32 3.40
C PHE A 63 4.49 3.22 3.85
N VAL A 64 5.42 2.64 4.60
CA VAL A 64 6.70 3.26 4.92
C VAL A 64 7.79 2.57 4.12
N THR A 65 8.53 3.38 3.37
CA THR A 65 9.61 2.93 2.49
C THR A 65 10.89 3.63 2.89
N TRP A 66 11.94 2.85 3.12
CA TRP A 66 13.31 3.32 3.29
C TRP A 66 14.05 3.16 1.98
N ASN A 67 14.66 4.24 1.50
CA ASN A 67 15.64 4.21 0.44
C ASN A 67 17.01 4.58 1.00
N ILE A 68 18.09 4.15 0.34
CA ILE A 68 19.45 4.45 0.75
C ILE A 68 20.29 4.96 -0.42
N PHE A 69 20.98 6.08 -0.20
CA PHE A 69 21.91 6.64 -1.17
C PHE A 69 23.24 5.86 -1.18
N PRO A 70 23.84 5.65 -2.37
CA PRO A 70 25.20 5.13 -2.47
C PRO A 70 26.21 5.99 -1.69
N HIS A 71 27.24 5.37 -1.12
CA HIS A 71 28.26 6.06 -0.31
C HIS A 71 29.00 7.17 -1.10
N SER A 72 29.10 7.04 -2.42
CA SER A 72 29.71 8.02 -3.32
C SER A 72 28.88 9.30 -3.52
N SER A 73 27.59 9.26 -3.20
CA SER A 73 26.64 10.35 -3.41
C SER A 73 26.87 11.52 -2.44
N VAL A 74 27.37 11.24 -1.23
CA VAL A 74 27.66 12.25 -0.20
C VAL A 74 28.79 13.19 -0.65
N ARG A 75 29.79 12.69 -1.40
CA ARG A 75 30.91 13.51 -1.90
C ARG A 75 30.59 14.28 -3.19
N LYS A 76 29.66 13.80 -4.02
CA LYS A 76 29.41 14.34 -5.37
C LYS A 76 28.54 15.61 -5.37
N SER A 77 27.74 15.82 -4.33
CA SER A 77 26.92 17.03 -4.13
C SER A 77 27.76 18.32 -4.07
N ILE A 78 29.01 18.23 -3.60
CA ILE A 78 29.87 19.40 -3.37
C ILE A 78 30.67 19.82 -4.61
N LEU A 79 30.84 18.95 -5.62
CA LEU A 79 31.89 19.12 -6.63
C LEU A 79 31.43 19.21 -8.09
N SER A 80 30.14 19.08 -8.41
CA SER A 80 29.74 19.08 -9.83
C SER A 80 28.32 19.58 -10.08
N SER A 81 28.25 20.75 -10.69
CA SER A 81 27.02 21.44 -11.12
C SER A 81 26.33 20.79 -12.33
N THR A 82 26.86 19.68 -12.86
CA THR A 82 26.37 19.01 -14.08
C THR A 82 26.00 17.54 -13.89
N VAL A 83 25.59 17.12 -12.68
CA VAL A 83 25.44 15.69 -12.33
C VAL A 83 23.99 15.25 -12.16
N THR A 84 23.64 14.15 -12.82
CA THR A 84 22.44 13.35 -12.56
C THR A 84 22.28 13.13 -11.05
N ARG A 85 21.15 13.56 -10.47
CA ARG A 85 20.88 13.36 -9.04
C ARG A 85 21.09 11.88 -8.70
N PRO A 86 21.88 11.56 -7.66
CA PRO A 86 22.10 10.18 -7.26
C PRO A 86 20.75 9.54 -6.93
N THR A 87 20.40 8.47 -7.62
CA THR A 87 19.16 7.73 -7.38
C THR A 87 19.36 6.81 -6.18
N PRO A 88 18.58 6.94 -5.10
CA PRO A 88 18.68 6.02 -3.98
C PRO A 88 18.11 4.65 -4.39
N ARG A 89 18.52 3.59 -3.69
CA ARG A 89 17.98 2.24 -3.90
C ARG A 89 17.10 1.84 -2.73
N LEU A 90 16.14 0.95 -2.96
CA LEU A 90 15.28 0.41 -1.91
C LEU A 90 16.09 -0.25 -0.78
N ARG A 91 15.72 0.06 0.46
CA ARG A 91 16.36 -0.43 1.70
C ARG A 91 15.38 -1.10 2.68
N GLY A 92 14.08 -0.93 2.44
CA GLY A 92 12.98 -1.59 3.14
C GLY A 92 11.66 -0.98 2.71
N CYS A 93 10.57 -1.76 2.64
CA CYS A 93 9.23 -1.22 2.33
C CYS A 93 8.17 -2.18 2.84
N ILE A 94 7.39 -1.74 3.83
CA ILE A 94 6.28 -2.50 4.40
C ILE A 94 5.14 -1.51 4.73
N GLY A 95 3.90 -2.00 4.66
CA GLY A 95 2.70 -1.22 4.92
C GLY A 95 1.47 -2.09 4.97
N THR A 96 0.31 -1.46 4.93
CA THR A 96 -1.00 -2.10 4.98
C THR A 96 -2.00 -1.47 4.02
N PHE A 97 -2.94 -2.28 3.55
CA PHE A 97 -4.12 -1.85 2.81
C PHE A 97 -5.36 -1.67 3.69
N GLU A 98 -5.28 -2.06 4.96
CA GLU A 98 -6.32 -1.79 5.94
C GLU A 98 -6.11 -0.40 6.55
N PRO A 99 -7.16 0.40 6.73
CA PRO A 99 -7.06 1.66 7.46
C PRO A 99 -6.48 1.44 8.86
N TYR A 100 -5.49 2.23 9.21
CA TYR A 100 -4.82 2.16 10.50
C TYR A 100 -4.57 3.57 11.05
N PRO A 101 -4.67 3.81 12.38
CA PRO A 101 -4.41 5.12 12.96
C PRO A 101 -3.05 5.66 12.51
N LEU A 102 -3.02 6.88 11.98
CA LEU A 102 -1.87 7.39 11.23
C LEU A 102 -0.59 7.37 12.06
N ALA A 103 -0.62 7.93 13.27
CA ALA A 103 0.55 7.94 14.15
C ALA A 103 1.03 6.51 14.49
N GLN A 104 0.11 5.63 14.90
CA GLN A 104 0.46 4.25 15.26
C GLN A 104 1.04 3.48 14.07
N GLY A 105 0.44 3.63 12.89
CA GLY A 105 0.87 2.94 11.69
C GLY A 105 2.20 3.46 11.16
N LEU A 106 2.45 4.77 11.21
CA LEU A 106 3.74 5.32 10.83
C LEU A 106 4.86 4.80 11.73
N ALA A 107 4.66 4.74 13.05
CA ALA A 107 5.65 4.19 13.97
C ALA A 107 5.87 2.69 13.74
N GLU A 108 4.78 1.91 13.66
CA GLU A 108 4.85 0.46 13.49
C GLU A 108 5.49 0.07 12.15
N TYR A 109 5.01 0.61 11.04
CA TYR A 109 5.53 0.26 9.72
C TYR A 109 6.90 0.87 9.44
N ALA A 110 7.30 1.98 10.10
CA ALA A 110 8.68 2.45 10.08
C ALA A 110 9.63 1.42 10.70
N SER A 111 9.32 0.92 11.90
CA SER A 111 10.10 -0.11 12.57
C SER A 111 10.13 -1.42 11.78
N ILE A 112 8.97 -1.92 11.33
CA ILE A 112 8.89 -3.18 10.58
C ILE A 112 9.69 -3.08 9.27
N SER A 113 9.52 -2.01 8.49
CA SER A 113 10.25 -1.84 7.23
C SER A 113 11.75 -1.61 7.43
N ALA A 114 12.19 -1.04 8.55
CA ALA A 114 13.61 -0.83 8.85
C ALA A 114 14.33 -2.08 9.35
N PHE A 115 13.66 -2.88 10.18
CA PHE A 115 14.33 -3.94 10.97
C PHE A 115 13.81 -5.35 10.71
N LYS A 116 12.61 -5.50 10.13
CA LYS A 116 11.91 -6.80 9.99
C LYS A 116 11.54 -7.14 8.55
N ASP A 117 11.93 -6.31 7.57
CA ASP A 117 11.79 -6.63 6.16
C ASP A 117 12.82 -7.70 5.76
N GLY A 118 12.40 -8.97 5.72
CA GLY A 118 13.29 -10.13 5.48
C GLY A 118 14.04 -10.15 4.15
N ARG A 119 13.80 -9.19 3.25
CA ARG A 119 14.59 -8.99 2.02
C ARG A 119 15.90 -8.25 2.28
N PHE A 120 16.03 -7.58 3.43
CA PHE A 120 17.17 -6.73 3.78
C PHE A 120 17.64 -7.02 5.20
N ASN A 121 18.93 -6.79 5.48
CA ASN A 121 19.42 -6.81 6.85
C ASN A 121 18.80 -5.64 7.64
N PRO A 122 18.64 -5.72 8.96
CA PRO A 122 18.20 -4.57 9.77
C PRO A 122 19.05 -3.32 9.50
N ILE A 123 18.42 -2.15 9.41
CA ILE A 123 19.13 -0.87 9.25
C ILE A 123 20.04 -0.62 10.45
N SER A 124 21.28 -0.19 10.21
CA SER A 124 22.21 0.19 11.29
C SER A 124 22.31 1.70 11.48
N SER A 125 22.77 2.15 12.65
CA SER A 125 22.97 3.58 12.94
C SER A 125 23.91 4.29 11.94
N THR A 126 24.89 3.56 11.36
CA THR A 126 25.80 4.11 10.34
C THR A 126 25.13 4.35 8.98
N GLU A 127 23.97 3.74 8.73
CA GLU A 127 23.21 3.93 7.51
C GLU A 127 22.33 5.18 7.55
N LEU A 128 21.97 5.67 8.74
CA LEU A 128 21.02 6.78 8.94
C LEU A 128 21.34 7.99 8.07
N CYS A 129 22.60 8.43 8.04
CA CYS A 129 23.02 9.60 7.26
C CYS A 129 22.84 9.48 5.74
N ARG A 130 22.50 8.29 5.23
CA ARG A 130 22.26 8.02 3.81
C ARG A 130 20.81 7.62 3.52
N LEU A 131 19.93 7.64 4.51
CA LEU A 131 18.56 7.23 4.32
C LEU A 131 17.67 8.35 3.79
N GLU A 132 16.66 7.92 3.04
CA GLU A 132 15.47 8.67 2.70
C GLU A 132 14.26 7.86 3.16
N CYS A 133 13.37 8.51 3.90
CA CYS A 133 12.07 7.98 4.25
C CYS A 133 11.06 8.45 3.21
N CYS A 134 10.24 7.52 2.72
CA CYS A 134 9.08 7.79 1.87
C CYS A 134 7.84 7.24 2.54
N VAL A 135 6.89 8.11 2.87
CA VAL A 135 5.57 7.75 3.38
C VAL A 135 4.57 7.86 2.24
N SER A 136 3.79 6.81 2.01
CA SER A 136 2.67 6.80 1.06
C SER A 136 1.38 6.58 1.82
N LEU A 137 0.45 7.54 1.77
CA LEU A 137 -0.90 7.41 2.32
C LEU A 137 -1.87 7.13 1.17
N LEU A 138 -2.68 6.09 1.31
CA LEU A 138 -3.66 5.68 0.31
C LEU A 138 -5.02 6.27 0.68
N THR A 139 -5.62 7.00 -0.25
CA THR A 139 -6.85 7.78 -0.04
C THR A 139 -7.85 7.54 -1.16
N GLY A 140 -9.11 7.96 -0.94
CA GLY A 140 -10.14 7.94 -1.99
C GLY A 140 -10.47 6.53 -2.52
N PHE A 141 -10.60 5.53 -1.64
CA PHE A 141 -10.96 4.18 -2.06
C PHE A 141 -12.42 4.08 -2.52
N GLU A 142 -12.62 3.80 -3.80
CA GLU A 142 -13.93 3.66 -4.44
C GLU A 142 -14.08 2.28 -5.07
N ASP A 143 -15.28 1.69 -5.00
CA ASP A 143 -15.60 0.50 -5.79
C ASP A 143 -15.76 0.90 -7.27
N CYS A 144 -15.17 0.13 -8.17
CA CYS A 144 -15.27 0.32 -9.61
C CYS A 144 -16.55 -0.32 -10.16
N ASP A 145 -17.20 0.33 -11.15
CA ASP A 145 -18.38 -0.23 -11.82
C ASP A 145 -18.02 -1.42 -12.74
N ASP A 146 -16.83 -1.36 -13.35
CA ASP A 146 -16.24 -2.41 -14.18
C ASP A 146 -14.75 -2.60 -13.80
N TYR A 147 -14.18 -3.77 -14.10
CA TYR A 147 -12.78 -4.06 -13.79
C TYR A 147 -11.76 -3.12 -14.50
N LEU A 148 -12.20 -2.34 -15.49
CA LEU A 148 -11.41 -1.31 -16.19
C LEU A 148 -11.75 0.13 -15.78
N ASP A 149 -12.67 0.33 -14.83
CA ASP A 149 -13.13 1.65 -14.35
C ASP A 149 -12.13 2.30 -13.36
N TRP A 150 -10.94 2.57 -13.86
CA TRP A 150 -9.86 3.28 -13.17
C TRP A 150 -8.98 3.98 -14.21
N GLU A 151 -7.94 4.72 -13.81
CA GLU A 151 -7.12 5.50 -14.74
C GLU A 151 -5.64 5.23 -14.47
N ILE A 152 -4.88 4.90 -15.53
CA ILE A 152 -3.45 4.58 -15.44
C ILE A 152 -2.69 5.84 -15.00
N GLY A 153 -1.77 5.68 -14.04
CA GLY A 153 -0.96 6.78 -13.49
C GLY A 153 -1.70 7.67 -12.50
N THR A 154 -3.03 7.58 -12.43
CA THR A 154 -3.84 8.30 -11.45
C THR A 154 -4.24 7.39 -10.29
N HIS A 155 -4.71 6.18 -10.60
CA HIS A 155 -5.32 5.26 -9.63
C HIS A 155 -4.46 4.01 -9.42
N GLY A 156 -4.35 3.60 -8.16
CA GLY A 156 -3.98 2.24 -7.79
C GLY A 156 -5.22 1.34 -7.86
N ILE A 157 -4.98 0.03 -8.00
CA ILE A 157 -6.06 -0.97 -8.02
C ILE A 157 -5.91 -1.92 -6.83
N TYR A 158 -7.02 -2.31 -6.23
CA TYR A 158 -7.12 -3.37 -5.23
C TYR A 158 -8.21 -4.34 -5.67
N ILE A 159 -7.79 -5.54 -6.07
CA ILE A 159 -8.69 -6.54 -6.66
C ILE A 159 -9.03 -7.63 -5.64
N HIS A 160 -10.24 -8.15 -5.75
CA HIS A 160 -10.70 -9.35 -5.08
C HIS A 160 -11.11 -10.35 -6.15
N VAL A 161 -10.36 -11.45 -6.25
CA VAL A 161 -10.64 -12.58 -7.13
C VAL A 161 -11.41 -13.63 -6.33
N PRO A 162 -12.58 -14.10 -6.79
CA PRO A 162 -13.27 -15.22 -6.13
C PRO A 162 -12.34 -16.43 -5.99
N ASN A 163 -12.23 -17.02 -4.81
CA ASN A 163 -11.35 -18.17 -4.58
C ASN A 163 -11.95 -19.41 -5.27
N PRO A 164 -11.27 -20.03 -6.26
CA PRO A 164 -11.83 -21.15 -7.01
C PRO A 164 -12.07 -22.40 -6.14
N GLY A 165 -11.37 -22.55 -5.02
CA GLY A 165 -11.57 -23.65 -4.07
C GLY A 165 -12.81 -23.51 -3.20
N LEU A 166 -13.44 -22.33 -3.17
CA LEU A 166 -14.60 -22.01 -2.33
C LEU A 166 -15.74 -21.32 -3.10
N ALA A 167 -15.49 -20.89 -4.34
CA ALA A 167 -16.48 -20.26 -5.18
C ALA A 167 -17.56 -21.27 -5.56
N PRO A 168 -18.85 -20.90 -5.51
CA PRO A 168 -19.92 -21.77 -5.99
C PRO A 168 -19.66 -22.12 -7.46
N LYS A 169 -19.75 -23.41 -7.80
CA LYS A 169 -19.41 -24.00 -9.12
C LYS A 169 -20.05 -23.28 -10.32
N SER A 170 -21.12 -22.50 -10.10
CA SER A 170 -21.77 -21.67 -11.10
C SER A 170 -20.88 -20.59 -11.75
N LEU A 171 -19.79 -20.14 -11.11
CA LEU A 171 -18.88 -19.14 -11.70
C LEU A 171 -17.69 -19.75 -12.47
N LEU A 172 -17.45 -21.06 -12.33
CA LEU A 172 -16.32 -21.76 -12.95
C LEU A 172 -16.73 -22.63 -14.15
N THR A 173 -18.03 -22.83 -14.37
CA THR A 173 -18.57 -23.76 -15.38
C THR A 173 -19.06 -23.01 -16.62
N ALA A 174 -18.19 -22.17 -17.22
CA ALA A 174 -18.47 -21.49 -18.48
C ALA A 174 -17.43 -21.77 -19.58
N GLY A 175 -16.67 -22.88 -19.46
CA GLY A 175 -15.51 -23.11 -20.33
C GLY A 175 -15.37 -24.50 -20.95
N ASN A 176 -16.38 -25.37 -20.89
CA ASN A 176 -16.22 -26.75 -21.36
C ASN A 176 -17.48 -27.34 -22.01
N GLU A 177 -18.00 -26.72 -23.07
CA GLU A 177 -19.01 -27.34 -23.93
C GLU A 177 -18.79 -26.95 -25.40
N ASP A 178 -17.79 -27.56 -26.05
CA ASP A 178 -17.76 -27.64 -27.51
C ASP A 178 -17.96 -29.10 -27.93
N SER A 179 -18.99 -29.30 -28.78
CA SER A 179 -19.33 -30.49 -29.57
C SER A 179 -20.30 -31.52 -28.97
N ALA A 180 -21.62 -31.31 -29.15
CA ALA A 180 -22.44 -32.05 -30.14
C ALA A 180 -23.97 -31.83 -29.96
N SER A 181 -24.57 -31.16 -30.94
CA SER A 181 -25.86 -31.41 -31.61
C SER A 181 -27.19 -31.64 -30.84
N SER A 182 -28.12 -30.72 -31.17
CA SER A 182 -29.55 -30.91 -31.54
C SER A 182 -30.64 -31.18 -30.49
N SER A 183 -31.53 -30.20 -30.32
CA SER A 183 -32.95 -30.20 -30.78
C SER A 183 -33.97 -29.60 -29.79
N SER A 184 -34.71 -28.62 -30.31
CA SER A 184 -36.15 -28.33 -30.14
C SER A 184 -36.80 -28.21 -28.75
N GLY A 185 -37.38 -27.04 -28.47
CA GLY A 185 -38.43 -26.89 -27.45
C GLY A 185 -38.90 -25.44 -27.24
N SER A 186 -39.96 -25.05 -27.92
CA SER A 186 -40.70 -23.78 -27.74
C SER A 186 -41.38 -23.70 -26.35
N GLY A 187 -41.46 -22.50 -25.77
CA GLY A 187 -42.27 -22.25 -24.57
C GLY A 187 -42.34 -20.78 -24.15
N ASN A 188 -43.51 -20.19 -24.33
CA ASN A 188 -43.91 -18.81 -24.04
C ASN A 188 -43.84 -18.44 -22.53
N SER A 189 -43.58 -17.16 -22.20
CA SER A 189 -44.38 -16.27 -21.31
C SER A 189 -43.54 -15.23 -20.53
N THR A 190 -43.91 -13.96 -20.68
CA THR A 190 -43.62 -12.76 -19.86
C THR A 190 -44.32 -12.84 -18.48
N PRO A 191 -44.31 -11.80 -17.59
CA PRO A 191 -43.32 -10.77 -17.21
C PRO A 191 -43.11 -10.73 -15.66
N ALA A 192 -42.24 -9.86 -15.10
CA ALA A 192 -42.57 -9.02 -13.92
C ALA A 192 -41.36 -8.28 -13.31
N VAL A 193 -41.66 -7.02 -12.99
CA VAL A 193 -40.92 -6.01 -12.22
C VAL A 193 -40.71 -6.44 -10.75
N ALA A 194 -39.55 -6.11 -10.17
CA ALA A 194 -39.46 -5.81 -8.73
C ALA A 194 -38.28 -4.88 -8.42
N THR A 195 -38.66 -3.69 -7.99
CA THR A 195 -37.90 -2.63 -7.32
C THR A 195 -37.21 -3.07 -6.02
N ALA A 196 -36.08 -2.40 -5.76
CA ALA A 196 -35.54 -1.99 -4.46
C ALA A 196 -35.10 -3.08 -3.45
N LYS A 197 -33.85 -2.98 -2.99
CA LYS A 197 -33.54 -2.48 -1.63
C LYS A 197 -32.04 -2.53 -1.31
N LYS A 198 -31.53 -1.35 -0.93
CA LYS A 198 -30.74 -1.05 0.27
C LYS A 198 -29.72 -2.09 0.73
N SER A 199 -28.45 -1.72 0.58
CA SER A 199 -27.50 -1.52 1.69
C SER A 199 -27.83 -2.27 2.97
N ARG A 200 -27.13 -3.39 3.20
CA ARG A 200 -26.78 -3.94 4.52
C ARG A 200 -25.53 -4.81 4.40
N PHE A 201 -24.35 -4.21 4.49
CA PHE A 201 -23.18 -4.95 4.94
C PHE A 201 -23.12 -4.85 6.46
N SER A 202 -23.76 -5.81 7.13
CA SER A 202 -23.53 -6.07 8.55
C SER A 202 -22.18 -6.78 8.70
N LYS A 203 -21.31 -6.21 9.55
CA LYS A 203 -20.11 -6.84 10.08
C LYS A 203 -20.42 -8.24 10.60
N SER A 204 -19.67 -9.23 10.15
CA SER A 204 -19.48 -10.49 10.88
C SER A 204 -17.98 -10.79 10.91
N SER A 205 -17.34 -10.46 12.03
CA SER A 205 -16.08 -11.12 12.41
C SER A 205 -16.39 -12.59 12.68
N PRO A 206 -15.68 -13.56 12.08
CA PRO A 206 -15.90 -14.95 12.43
C PRO A 206 -15.08 -15.33 13.66
N SER A 207 -15.79 -15.80 14.68
CA SER A 207 -15.24 -16.69 15.70
C SER A 207 -14.74 -17.99 15.05
N SER A 208 -13.46 -18.27 15.27
CA SER A 208 -12.79 -19.57 15.32
C SER A 208 -13.39 -20.79 14.59
N SER A 209 -12.54 -21.41 13.77
CA SER A 209 -12.54 -22.82 13.31
C SER A 209 -13.48 -23.22 12.15
N SER A 210 -13.06 -22.87 10.92
CA SER A 210 -13.33 -23.68 9.73
C SER A 210 -12.10 -23.68 8.83
N SER A 211 -11.59 -24.86 8.47
CA SER A 211 -10.44 -25.11 7.61
C SER A 211 -10.70 -24.75 6.13
N GLY A 212 -11.18 -23.54 5.86
CA GLY A 212 -11.36 -22.98 4.54
C GLY A 212 -10.51 -21.73 4.40
N GLY A 213 -9.76 -21.61 3.30
CA GLY A 213 -9.01 -20.39 2.98
C GLY A 213 -9.93 -19.16 2.82
N PRO A 214 -9.37 -17.98 2.52
CA PRO A 214 -10.17 -16.78 2.33
C PRO A 214 -11.10 -16.97 1.12
N ALA A 215 -12.34 -16.48 1.22
CA ALA A 215 -13.34 -16.57 0.15
C ALA A 215 -12.92 -15.82 -1.13
N PHE A 216 -12.01 -14.85 -0.98
CA PHE A 216 -11.40 -14.10 -2.08
C PHE A 216 -9.88 -14.12 -1.93
N LEU A 217 -9.20 -14.17 -3.07
CA LEU A 217 -7.79 -13.86 -3.19
C LEU A 217 -7.66 -12.37 -3.50
N THR A 218 -6.66 -11.69 -2.93
CA THR A 218 -6.51 -10.24 -3.10
C THR A 218 -5.14 -9.86 -3.62
N ALA A 219 -5.09 -8.84 -4.46
CA ALA A 219 -3.84 -8.22 -4.89
C ALA A 219 -4.04 -6.75 -5.20
N THR A 220 -2.93 -6.03 -5.28
CA THR A 220 -2.93 -4.60 -5.49
C THR A 220 -1.71 -4.14 -6.27
N TYR A 221 -1.88 -3.03 -6.98
CA TYR A 221 -0.81 -2.22 -7.53
C TYR A 221 -1.05 -0.75 -7.17
N LEU A 222 0.02 -0.08 -6.75
CA LEU A 222 0.04 1.36 -6.52
C LEU A 222 -0.09 2.13 -7.85
N PRO A 223 -0.51 3.41 -7.84
CA PRO A 223 -0.70 4.21 -9.05
C PRO A 223 0.48 4.21 -10.03
N ASP A 224 1.71 4.22 -9.52
CA ASP A 224 2.93 4.35 -10.33
C ASP A 224 3.39 3.04 -10.98
N VAL A 225 3.00 1.88 -10.44
CA VAL A 225 3.50 0.58 -10.92
C VAL A 225 3.05 0.32 -12.35
N ILE A 226 1.81 0.64 -12.68
CA ILE A 226 1.21 0.35 -13.98
C ILE A 226 1.89 1.14 -15.12
N PRO A 227 2.05 2.47 -15.04
CA PRO A 227 2.78 3.21 -16.06
C PRO A 227 4.27 2.86 -16.11
N GLU A 228 4.93 2.58 -14.97
CA GLU A 228 6.33 2.14 -14.94
C GLU A 228 6.57 0.84 -15.71
N GLN A 229 5.60 -0.08 -15.68
CA GLN A 229 5.66 -1.33 -16.43
C GLN A 229 5.23 -1.18 -17.89
N GLY A 230 4.65 -0.04 -18.27
CA GLY A 230 4.06 0.15 -19.60
C GLY A 230 2.84 -0.74 -19.87
N TRP A 231 2.14 -1.19 -18.82
CA TRP A 231 1.00 -2.08 -18.96
C TRP A 231 -0.26 -1.33 -19.38
N THR A 232 -1.04 -1.95 -20.27
CA THR A 232 -2.45 -1.63 -20.46
C THR A 232 -3.28 -2.02 -19.23
N LYS A 233 -4.52 -1.51 -19.15
CA LYS A 233 -5.41 -1.87 -18.04
C LYS A 233 -5.68 -3.37 -17.93
N VAL A 234 -5.84 -4.05 -19.07
CA VAL A 234 -6.11 -5.50 -19.08
C VAL A 234 -4.88 -6.28 -18.61
N GLU A 235 -3.68 -5.91 -19.06
CA GLU A 235 -2.43 -6.54 -18.61
C GLU A 235 -2.20 -6.33 -17.10
N ALA A 236 -2.48 -5.13 -16.59
CA ALA A 236 -2.39 -4.85 -15.17
C ALA A 236 -3.37 -5.70 -14.35
N ILE A 237 -4.60 -5.90 -14.83
CA ILE A 237 -5.60 -6.76 -14.19
C ILE A 237 -5.17 -8.22 -14.22
N ASP A 238 -4.73 -8.73 -15.37
CA ASP A 238 -4.28 -10.13 -15.50
C ASP A 238 -3.06 -10.39 -14.61
N SER A 239 -2.12 -9.44 -14.57
CA SER A 239 -0.97 -9.46 -13.67
C SER A 239 -1.40 -9.46 -12.20
N ALA A 240 -2.37 -8.62 -11.82
CA ALA A 240 -2.89 -8.57 -10.46
C ALA A 240 -3.61 -9.88 -10.07
N ILE A 241 -4.37 -10.50 -10.99
CA ILE A 241 -5.00 -11.81 -10.77
C ILE A 241 -3.94 -12.86 -10.44
N ARG A 242 -2.86 -12.93 -11.23
CA ARG A 242 -1.73 -13.83 -10.95
C ARG A 242 -1.08 -13.53 -9.60
N LYS A 243 -0.86 -12.25 -9.31
CA LYS A 243 -0.29 -11.79 -8.03
C LYS A 243 -1.16 -12.15 -6.83
N ALA A 244 -2.48 -12.24 -7.00
CA ALA A 244 -3.41 -12.68 -5.95
C ALA A 244 -3.26 -14.18 -5.63
N GLY A 245 -2.57 -14.94 -6.49
CA GLY A 245 -2.38 -16.38 -6.35
C GLY A 245 -3.34 -17.21 -7.22
N TRP A 246 -4.04 -16.59 -8.18
CA TRP A 246 -4.83 -17.36 -9.14
C TRP A 246 -3.93 -18.06 -10.17
N ASP A 247 -3.98 -19.38 -10.15
CA ASP A 247 -3.18 -20.27 -11.01
C ASP A 247 -3.95 -20.76 -12.25
N GLY A 248 -5.29 -20.71 -12.24
CA GLY A 248 -6.15 -21.08 -13.36
C GLY A 248 -6.00 -20.24 -14.64
N ARG A 249 -6.77 -20.60 -15.68
CA ARG A 249 -6.86 -19.78 -16.91
C ARG A 249 -7.55 -18.45 -16.59
N ILE A 250 -7.02 -17.35 -17.11
CA ILE A 250 -7.65 -16.03 -17.00
C ILE A 250 -8.58 -15.86 -18.20
N THR A 251 -9.88 -15.93 -17.97
CA THR A 251 -10.93 -15.73 -18.99
C THR A 251 -11.66 -14.41 -18.79
N GLN A 252 -12.49 -14.02 -19.75
CA GLN A 252 -13.26 -12.78 -19.65
C GLN A 252 -14.28 -12.82 -18.51
N GLU A 253 -14.80 -14.00 -18.19
CA GLU A 253 -15.74 -14.25 -17.10
C GLU A 253 -15.07 -13.97 -15.75
N ILE A 254 -13.83 -14.43 -15.57
CA ILE A 254 -13.05 -14.16 -14.35
C ILE A 254 -12.75 -12.66 -14.19
N ARG A 255 -12.39 -11.97 -15.28
CA ARG A 255 -12.18 -10.51 -15.24
C ARG A 255 -13.44 -9.77 -14.82
N LYS A 256 -14.59 -10.14 -15.39
CA LYS A 256 -15.91 -9.56 -15.05
C LYS A 256 -16.38 -9.93 -13.64
N ALA A 257 -15.90 -11.04 -13.09
CA ALA A 257 -16.22 -11.47 -11.72
C ALA A 257 -15.34 -10.79 -10.66
N LEU A 258 -14.33 -10.02 -11.05
CA LEU A 258 -13.51 -9.28 -10.10
C LEU A 258 -14.32 -8.19 -9.40
N ARG A 259 -14.08 -8.04 -8.10
CA ARG A 259 -14.39 -6.78 -7.41
C ARG A 259 -13.13 -5.94 -7.38
N VAL A 260 -13.16 -4.81 -8.07
CA VAL A 260 -12.03 -3.88 -8.14
C VAL A 260 -12.37 -2.65 -7.35
N ARG A 261 -11.45 -2.22 -6.49
CA ARG A 261 -11.44 -0.90 -5.89
C ARG A 261 -10.31 -0.08 -6.49
N ARG A 262 -10.59 1.18 -6.79
CA ARG A 262 -9.57 2.17 -7.15
C ARG A 262 -9.25 3.07 -5.96
N TYR A 263 -8.04 3.57 -5.89
CA TYR A 263 -7.62 4.52 -4.86
C TYR A 263 -6.52 5.44 -5.40
N ARG A 264 -6.24 6.53 -4.68
CA ARG A 264 -5.11 7.44 -4.95
C ARG A 264 -4.04 7.25 -3.88
N SER A 265 -2.83 7.71 -4.18
CA SER A 265 -1.74 7.71 -3.21
C SER A 265 -1.14 9.11 -3.15
N GLU A 266 -1.03 9.65 -1.93
CA GLU A 266 -0.26 10.85 -1.65
C GLU A 266 1.05 10.44 -1.00
N LYS A 267 2.15 11.02 -1.50
CA LYS A 267 3.51 10.61 -1.12
C LYS A 267 4.31 11.81 -0.63
N VAL A 268 5.08 11.58 0.42
CA VAL A 268 6.06 12.53 0.92
C VAL A 268 7.38 11.81 1.18
N GLN A 269 8.47 12.48 0.84
CA GLN A 269 9.82 11.94 0.95
C GLN A 269 10.73 12.93 1.66
N ARG A 270 11.48 12.47 2.66
CA ARG A 270 12.48 13.29 3.35
C ARG A 270 13.74 12.48 3.62
N THR A 271 14.88 13.14 3.46
CA THR A 271 16.18 12.57 3.79
C THR A 271 16.47 12.71 5.28
N TRP A 272 17.45 11.94 5.76
CA TRP A 272 17.98 12.12 7.12
C TRP A 272 18.49 13.54 7.38
N HIS A 273 19.07 14.21 6.36
CA HIS A 273 19.53 15.58 6.50
C HIS A 273 18.38 16.56 6.70
N ASP A 274 17.25 16.36 6.00
CA ASP A 274 16.04 17.16 6.22
C ASP A 274 15.49 16.97 7.63
N TYR A 275 15.53 15.74 8.15
CA TYR A 275 15.16 15.44 9.53
C TYR A 275 16.07 16.13 10.54
N LEU A 276 17.39 16.07 10.37
CA LEU A 276 18.34 16.76 11.24
C LEU A 276 18.20 18.29 11.19
N ALA A 277 17.91 18.85 10.01
CA ALA A 277 17.63 20.27 9.87
C ALA A 277 16.35 20.66 10.60
N TRP A 278 15.29 19.87 10.47
CA TRP A 278 14.03 20.06 11.20
C TRP A 278 14.23 19.98 12.72
N LYS A 279 14.98 19.00 13.23
CA LYS A 279 15.30 18.88 14.68
C LYS A 279 15.96 20.14 15.25
N GLN A 280 16.78 20.84 14.45
CA GLN A 280 17.45 22.08 14.89
C GLN A 280 16.50 23.28 14.98
N THR A 281 15.34 23.22 14.34
CA THR A 281 14.34 24.31 14.33
C THR A 281 13.27 24.17 15.42
N LYS A 282 13.29 23.08 16.17
CA LYS A 282 12.37 22.76 17.27
C LYS A 282 13.06 22.98 18.61
#